data_AF-A0ABD2PHT4-F1
#
_entry.id   AF-A0ABD2PHT4-F1
#
_cell.length_a   1.000
_cell.length_b   1.000
_cell.length_c   1.000
_cell.angle_alpha   90.00
_cell.angle_beta   90.00
_cell.angle_gamma   90.00
#
_symmetry.space_group_name_H-M   'P 1'
#
loop_
_entity.id
_entity.type
_entity.pdbx_description
1 polymer ?
#
loop_
_entity_poly.entity_id
_entity_poly.type
_entity_poly.pdbx_seq_one_letter_code
_entity_poly.pdbx_strand_id
1 'polypeptide(L)'
;MITKKSTNSLIQPTRNLRSIIDYVILKRTGKIRVNDVRVLRGGMCDSDHHLVTAKVFFPPTNQKQQINKGYEEENTQEVKYNLESLMHDSVRYRYQKTLDEKLIEEQSHPLQERYQHIIDRIYEAAGEALGERK
;
A
#
# COMPACT_ATOMS: atom_id res chain seq x y z
N MET A 1 -6.30 -5.75 6.03
CA MET A 1 -7.65 -5.56 5.43
C MET A 1 -7.80 -4.12 4.91
N ILE A 2 -8.05 -3.95 3.60
CA ILE A 2 -8.08 -2.66 2.88
C ILE A 2 -9.54 -2.16 2.78
N THR A 3 -9.78 -0.86 3.00
CA THR A 3 -11.11 -0.27 2.81
C THR A 3 -11.19 0.34 1.42
N LYS A 4 -12.03 -0.24 0.54
CA LYS A 4 -12.32 0.29 -0.80
C LYS A 4 -13.62 1.08 -0.75
N LYS A 5 -13.60 2.35 -1.16
CA LYS A 5 -14.82 3.11 -1.50
C LYS A 5 -14.90 3.20 -3.02
N SER A 6 -15.98 2.67 -3.59
CA SER A 6 -16.21 2.59 -5.03
C SER A 6 -17.24 3.64 -5.45
N THR A 7 -16.96 4.39 -6.52
CA THR A 7 -17.95 5.23 -7.20
C THR A 7 -17.80 5.06 -8.72
N ASN A 8 -18.91 4.66 -9.36
CA ASN A 8 -19.17 4.39 -10.80
C ASN A 8 -18.40 5.27 -11.82
N SER A 9 -18.13 4.92 -13.09
CA SER A 9 -18.12 3.71 -13.93
C SER A 9 -17.61 4.19 -15.32
N LEU A 10 -16.63 3.53 -15.94
CA LEU A 10 -16.21 3.78 -17.33
C LEU A 10 -17.38 3.54 -18.30
N ILE A 11 -17.48 4.22 -19.44
CA ILE A 11 -18.44 3.85 -20.50
C ILE A 11 -17.62 3.59 -21.76
N GLN A 12 -17.53 2.33 -22.18
CA GLN A 12 -17.02 2.02 -23.53
C GLN A 12 -18.12 2.32 -24.56
N PRO A 13 -17.88 3.24 -25.54
CA PRO A 13 -18.90 3.67 -26.49
C PRO A 13 -19.36 2.54 -27.43
N THR A 14 -18.52 1.53 -27.66
CA THR A 14 -18.78 0.46 -28.64
C THR A 14 -19.59 -0.72 -28.09
N ARG A 15 -19.81 -0.84 -26.77
CA ARG A 15 -20.46 -2.02 -26.17
C ARG A 15 -21.35 -1.78 -24.94
N ASN A 16 -21.60 -0.53 -24.52
CA ASN A 16 -22.33 -0.23 -23.28
C ASN A 16 -21.77 -0.93 -22.02
N LEU A 17 -20.52 -1.40 -22.07
CA LEU A 17 -19.87 -2.05 -20.95
C LEU A 17 -19.41 -0.98 -19.97
N ARG A 18 -19.86 -1.12 -18.73
CA ARG A 18 -19.48 -0.27 -17.61
C ARG A 18 -18.53 -1.02 -16.69
N SER A 19 -17.28 -0.57 -16.60
CA SER A 19 -16.29 -1.15 -15.69
C SER A 19 -15.94 -0.18 -14.56
N ILE A 20 -15.63 -0.72 -13.38
CA ILE A 20 -15.10 0.04 -12.25
C ILE A 20 -13.62 -0.30 -12.17
N ILE A 21 -12.77 0.59 -12.67
CA ILE A 21 -11.32 0.37 -12.74
C ILE A 21 -10.51 1.44 -11.99
N ASP A 22 -11.15 2.55 -11.63
CA ASP A 22 -10.56 3.64 -10.85
C ASP A 22 -11.00 3.54 -9.38
N TYR A 23 -10.02 3.56 -8.47
CA TYR A 23 -10.26 3.37 -7.05
C TYR A 23 -9.46 4.37 -6.21
N VAL A 24 -10.05 4.83 -5.11
CA VAL A 24 -9.34 5.51 -4.04
C VAL A 24 -9.18 4.52 -2.88
N ILE A 25 -7.93 4.15 -2.58
CA ILE A 25 -7.60 3.09 -1.62
C ILE A 25 -6.82 3.67 -0.45
N LEU A 26 -7.21 3.31 0.78
CA LEU A 26 -6.54 3.74 2.01
C LEU A 26 -6.31 2.56 2.95
N LYS A 27 -5.25 2.68 3.76
CA LYS A 27 -4.99 1.77 4.89
C LYS A 27 -6.07 1.97 5.95
N ARG A 28 -6.75 0.90 6.37
CA ARG A 28 -7.82 0.95 7.39
C ARG A 28 -7.34 1.51 8.74
N THR A 29 -6.08 1.25 9.09
CA THR A 29 -5.45 1.73 10.33
C THR A 29 -4.76 3.09 10.17
N GLY A 30 -4.88 3.72 9.00
CA GLY A 30 -4.33 5.05 8.75
C GLY A 30 -5.11 6.14 9.48
N LYS A 31 -4.40 7.20 9.86
CA LYS A 31 -5.02 8.41 10.44
C LYS A 31 -5.83 9.21 9.40
N ILE A 32 -5.53 9.00 8.12
CA ILE A 32 -6.18 9.68 7.00
C ILE A 32 -7.61 9.17 6.85
N ARG A 33 -8.58 10.08 6.87
CA ARG A 33 -10.00 9.76 6.66
C ARG A 33 -10.49 10.34 5.35
N VAL A 34 -11.29 9.58 4.61
CA VAL A 34 -11.97 10.08 3.41
C VAL A 34 -13.41 10.41 3.73
N ASN A 35 -13.70 11.71 3.70
CA ASN A 35 -15.01 12.26 4.00
C ASN A 35 -15.98 12.03 2.85
N ASP A 36 -15.51 12.17 1.61
CA ASP A 36 -16.35 12.06 0.42
C ASP A 36 -15.54 11.56 -0.79
N VAL A 37 -16.17 10.80 -1.67
CA VAL A 37 -15.62 10.36 -2.95
C VAL A 37 -16.72 10.53 -4.00
N ARG A 38 -16.40 11.22 -5.09
CA ARG A 38 -17.35 11.49 -6.19
C ARG A 38 -16.70 11.29 -7.54
N VAL A 39 -17.53 10.94 -8.51
CA VAL A 39 -17.15 10.92 -9.92
C VAL A 39 -17.77 12.12 -10.63
N LEU A 40 -16.93 12.90 -11.30
CA LEU A 40 -17.39 13.98 -12.18
C LEU A 40 -17.67 13.41 -13.58
N ARG A 41 -18.95 13.34 -13.93
CA ARG A 41 -19.44 12.81 -15.24
C ARG A 41 -19.55 13.85 -16.36
N GLY A 42 -18.95 15.02 -16.16
CA GLY A 42 -19.00 16.14 -17.11
C GLY A 42 -17.85 17.12 -16.95
N GLY A 43 -16.79 16.74 -16.24
CA GLY A 43 -15.54 17.48 -16.31
C GLY A 43 -14.94 17.29 -17.70
N MET A 44 -14.40 18.35 -18.30
CA MET A 44 -13.62 18.22 -19.53
C MET A 44 -12.34 17.44 -19.22
N CYS A 45 -12.45 16.12 -19.27
CA CYS A 45 -11.33 15.20 -19.21
C CYS A 45 -11.21 14.67 -20.64
N ASP A 46 -10.09 14.96 -21.30
CA ASP A 46 -9.78 14.43 -22.62
C ASP A 46 -9.36 12.95 -22.49
N SER A 47 -10.27 12.13 -21.95
CA SER A 47 -10.08 10.71 -21.61
C SER A 47 -11.43 10.01 -21.62
N ASP A 48 -11.42 8.72 -21.93
CA ASP A 48 -12.54 7.79 -21.79
C ASP A 48 -12.83 7.41 -20.33
N HIS A 49 -12.00 7.89 -19.37
CA HIS A 49 -12.21 7.78 -17.94
C HIS A 49 -12.93 8.99 -17.34
N HIS A 50 -13.80 8.72 -16.36
CA HIS A 50 -14.40 9.78 -15.57
C HIS A 50 -13.48 10.19 -14.43
N LEU A 51 -13.39 11.50 -14.16
CA LEU A 51 -12.59 12.02 -13.07
C LEU A 51 -13.14 11.59 -11.70
N VAL A 52 -12.33 10.89 -10.92
CA VAL A 52 -12.63 10.54 -9.53
C VAL A 52 -12.00 11.58 -8.60
N THR A 53 -12.81 12.15 -7.71
CA THR A 53 -12.41 13.18 -6.75
C THR A 53 -12.66 12.69 -5.33
N ALA A 54 -11.73 12.95 -4.41
CA ALA A 54 -11.87 12.56 -3.01
C ALA A 54 -11.58 13.74 -2.08
N LYS A 55 -12.46 13.95 -1.11
CA LYS A 55 -12.25 14.90 -0.01
C LYS A 55 -11.59 14.17 1.15
N VAL A 56 -10.30 14.43 1.33
CA VAL A 56 -9.46 13.78 2.35
C VAL A 56 -9.26 14.70 3.55
N PHE A 57 -9.39 14.14 4.74
CA PHE A 57 -9.10 14.79 6.02
C PHE A 57 -7.84 14.21 6.64
N PHE A 58 -6.89 15.10 6.94
CA PHE A 58 -5.65 14.79 7.63
C PHE A 58 -5.76 15.30 9.07
N PRO A 59 -5.89 14.42 10.08
CA PRO A 59 -5.93 14.88 11.46
C PRO A 59 -4.57 15.45 11.87
N PRO A 60 -4.54 16.58 12.61
CA PRO A 60 -3.28 17.13 13.13
C PRO A 60 -2.63 16.13 14.11
N THR A 61 -1.30 16.07 14.07
CA THR A 61 -0.44 15.03 14.69
C THR A 61 -0.62 14.84 16.21
N ASN A 62 -1.36 15.70 16.90
CA ASN A 62 -1.42 15.75 18.37
C ASN A 62 -2.62 15.04 19.01
N GLN A 63 -3.48 14.36 18.26
CA GLN A 63 -4.55 13.57 18.86
C GLN A 63 -4.04 12.17 19.24
N LYS A 64 -3.64 12.00 20.50
CA LYS A 64 -3.64 10.70 21.17
C LYS A 64 -5.10 10.22 21.24
N GLN A 65 -5.58 9.54 20.21
CA GLN A 65 -6.86 8.85 20.29
C GLN A 65 -6.66 7.63 21.19
N GLN A 66 -7.36 7.60 22.32
CA GLN A 66 -7.65 6.35 23.02
C GLN A 66 -8.37 5.45 22.03
N ILE A 67 -7.65 4.50 21.47
CA ILE A 67 -8.23 3.44 20.65
C ILE A 67 -9.03 2.60 21.64
N ASN A 68 -10.36 2.58 21.49
CA ASN A 68 -11.21 1.64 22.21
C ASN A 68 -10.69 0.23 21.88
N LYS A 69 -10.12 -0.42 22.90
CA LYS A 69 -9.67 -1.81 22.90
C LYS A 69 -10.86 -2.71 22.57
N GLY A 70 -10.98 -3.10 21.31
CA GLY A 70 -12.06 -3.98 20.86
C GLY A 70 -11.61 -5.03 19.83
N TYR A 71 -10.33 -5.08 19.50
CA TYR A 71 -9.76 -6.12 18.66
C TYR A 71 -8.44 -6.50 19.28
N GLU A 72 -8.25 -7.81 19.49
CA GLU A 72 -6.99 -8.38 19.91
C GLU A 72 -5.91 -7.89 18.95
N GLU A 73 -5.09 -6.97 19.43
CA GLU A 73 -3.85 -6.60 18.78
C GLU A 73 -3.00 -7.87 18.81
N GLU A 74 -3.01 -8.63 17.71
CA GLU A 74 -1.90 -9.52 17.42
C GLU A 74 -0.64 -8.69 17.65
N ASN A 75 0.14 -9.14 18.62
CA ASN A 75 1.33 -8.48 19.14
C ASN A 75 2.45 -8.57 18.10
N THR A 76 2.20 -8.05 16.89
CA THR A 76 3.19 -7.98 15.83
C THR A 76 4.14 -6.87 16.24
N GLN A 77 5.30 -7.26 16.76
CA GLN A 77 6.39 -6.33 17.02
C GLN A 77 6.66 -5.59 15.71
N GLU A 78 6.34 -4.28 15.66
CA GLU A 78 6.65 -3.45 14.50
C GLU A 78 8.17 -3.29 14.43
N VAL A 79 8.83 -4.18 13.68
CA VAL A 79 10.26 -4.05 13.38
C VAL A 79 10.45 -2.79 12.54
N LYS A 80 11.19 -1.82 13.09
CA LYS A 80 11.57 -0.59 12.39
C LYS A 80 12.98 -0.75 11.86
N TYR A 81 13.17 -0.68 10.54
CA TYR A 81 14.49 -0.74 9.93
C TYR A 81 15.15 0.64 9.85
N ASN A 82 16.49 0.68 9.84
CA ASN A 82 17.23 1.92 9.62
C ASN A 82 17.27 2.31 8.14
N LEU A 83 16.21 2.96 7.67
CA LEU A 83 16.10 3.41 6.27
C LEU A 83 17.12 4.51 5.90
N GLU A 84 17.65 5.24 6.88
CA GLU A 84 18.68 6.28 6.62
C GLU A 84 19.97 5.65 6.10
N SER A 85 20.26 4.40 6.48
CA SER A 85 21.41 3.65 5.97
C SER A 85 21.40 3.47 4.45
N LEU A 86 20.22 3.47 3.80
CA LEU A 86 20.10 3.36 2.34
C LEU A 86 20.66 4.57 1.58
N MET A 87 20.94 5.68 2.27
CA MET A 87 21.63 6.82 1.68
C MET A 87 23.09 6.51 1.33
N HIS A 88 23.69 5.49 1.97
CA HIS A 88 25.03 5.04 1.66
C HIS A 88 25.01 3.99 0.53
N ASP A 89 25.73 4.28 -0.56
CA ASP A 89 25.75 3.42 -1.75
C ASP A 89 26.18 1.98 -1.45
N SER A 90 27.10 1.78 -0.50
CA SER A 90 27.56 0.44 -0.07
C SER A 90 26.46 -0.37 0.60
N VAL A 91 25.63 0.27 1.43
CA VAL A 91 24.49 -0.37 2.10
C VAL A 91 23.38 -0.66 1.08
N ARG A 92 23.12 0.28 0.16
CA ARG A 92 22.16 0.07 -0.92
C ARG A 92 22.55 -1.12 -1.80
N TYR A 93 23.82 -1.18 -2.21
CA TYR A 93 24.36 -2.29 -2.99
C TYR A 93 24.24 -3.62 -2.25
N ARG A 94 24.58 -3.63 -0.95
CA ARG A 94 24.44 -4.83 -0.11
C ARG A 94 22.99 -5.30 -0.02
N TYR A 95 22.05 -4.39 0.25
CA TYR A 95 20.63 -4.72 0.31
C TYR A 95 20.11 -5.29 -1.02
N GLN A 96 20.46 -4.66 -2.15
CA GLN A 96 20.10 -5.14 -3.48
C GLN A 96 20.64 -6.55 -3.72
N LYS A 97 21.94 -6.77 -3.47
CA LYS A 97 22.56 -8.08 -3.64
C LYS A 97 21.89 -9.16 -2.80
N THR A 98 21.66 -8.89 -1.51
CA THR A 98 21.00 -9.85 -0.60
C THR A 98 19.56 -10.16 -1.03
N LEU A 99 18.83 -9.15 -1.51
CA LEU A 99 17.47 -9.34 -2.01
C LEU A 99 17.46 -10.19 -3.29
N ASP A 100 18.36 -9.91 -4.23
CA ASP A 100 18.48 -10.67 -5.48
C ASP A 100 18.80 -12.15 -5.19
N GLU A 101 19.77 -12.41 -4.29
CA GLU A 101 20.13 -13.77 -3.87
C GLU A 101 18.91 -14.52 -3.29
N LYS A 102 18.15 -13.88 -2.37
CA LYS A 102 16.98 -14.49 -1.72
C LYS A 102 15.77 -14.67 -2.64
N LEU A 103 15.64 -13.86 -3.70
CA LEU A 103 14.53 -13.97 -4.65
C LEU A 103 14.77 -15.03 -5.74
N ILE A 104 16.03 -15.41 -5.99
CA ILE A 104 16.38 -16.40 -7.02
C ILE A 104 16.09 -17.84 -6.57
N GLU A 105 16.07 -18.12 -5.26
CA GLU A 105 16.10 -19.50 -4.74
C GLU A 105 14.80 -20.33 -4.93
N GLU A 106 13.59 -19.76 -5.10
CA GLU A 106 12.36 -20.57 -5.17
C GLU A 106 11.26 -20.04 -6.13
N GLN A 107 10.95 -20.81 -7.19
CA GLN A 107 9.90 -20.48 -8.18
C GLN A 107 8.67 -21.41 -8.12
N SER A 108 8.52 -22.27 -7.10
CA SER A 108 7.47 -23.31 -7.10
C SER A 108 6.48 -23.17 -5.94
N HIS A 109 5.82 -22.02 -5.83
CA HIS A 109 4.72 -21.81 -4.88
C HIS A 109 3.42 -21.36 -5.59
N PRO A 110 2.24 -21.79 -5.11
CA PRO A 110 0.95 -21.20 -5.45
C PRO A 110 0.94 -19.66 -5.30
N LEU A 111 0.11 -18.96 -6.07
CA LEU A 111 0.12 -17.49 -6.15
C LEU A 111 0.05 -16.76 -4.80
N GLN A 112 -0.77 -17.25 -3.87
CA GLN A 112 -0.91 -16.65 -2.54
C GLN A 112 0.35 -16.82 -1.68
N GLU A 113 0.95 -17.99 -1.73
CA GLU A 113 2.20 -18.31 -1.03
C GLU A 113 3.38 -17.54 -1.64
N ARG A 114 3.35 -17.31 -2.95
CA ARG A 114 4.36 -16.50 -3.63
C ARG A 114 4.39 -15.05 -3.13
N TYR A 115 3.22 -14.44 -2.88
CA TYR A 115 3.16 -13.08 -2.35
C TYR A 115 3.76 -13.02 -0.93
N GLN A 116 3.37 -13.94 -0.06
CA GLN A 116 3.89 -13.98 1.31
C GLN A 116 5.40 -14.22 1.31
N HIS A 117 5.88 -15.16 0.48
CA HIS A 117 7.30 -15.43 0.30
C HIS A 117 8.09 -14.17 -0.10
N ILE A 118 7.60 -13.38 -1.07
CA ILE A 118 8.27 -12.13 -1.46
C ILE A 118 8.37 -11.17 -0.28
N ILE A 119 7.30 -11.02 0.49
CA ILE A 119 7.26 -10.13 1.66
C ILE A 119 8.27 -10.60 2.72
N ASP A 120 8.32 -11.91 2.99
CA ASP A 120 9.24 -12.48 3.98
C ASP A 120 10.71 -12.26 3.57
N ARG A 121 11.04 -12.48 2.28
CA ARG A 121 12.39 -12.22 1.77
C ARG A 121 12.80 -10.75 1.83
N ILE A 122 11.86 -9.84 1.60
CA ILE A 122 12.12 -8.40 1.77
C ILE A 122 12.47 -8.10 3.24
N TYR A 123 11.73 -8.65 4.20
CA TYR A 123 11.99 -8.42 5.62
C TYR A 123 13.32 -9.04 6.08
N GLU A 124 13.65 -10.24 5.60
CA GLU A 124 14.95 -10.87 5.87
C GLU A 124 16.11 -10.04 5.30
N ALA A 125 16.03 -9.65 4.03
CA ALA A 125 17.06 -8.82 3.39
C ALA A 125 17.20 -7.47 4.10
N ALA A 126 16.09 -6.86 4.51
CA ALA A 126 16.11 -5.61 5.27
C ALA A 126 16.74 -5.78 6.66
N GLY A 127 16.46 -6.88 7.36
CA GLY A 127 17.09 -7.21 8.64
C GLY A 127 18.61 -7.37 8.52
N GLU A 128 19.06 -8.08 7.49
CA GLU A 128 20.48 -8.35 7.26
C GLU A 128 21.28 -7.12 6.80
N ALA A 129 20.69 -6.27 5.93
CA ALA A 129 21.39 -5.15 5.32
C ALA A 129 21.22 -3.82 6.08
N LEU A 130 20.03 -3.56 6.62
CA LEU A 130 19.69 -2.27 7.24
C LEU A 130 19.77 -2.30 8.76
N GLY A 131 19.55 -3.48 9.36
CA GLY A 131 19.41 -3.63 10.80
C GLY A 131 18.20 -2.90 11.38
N GLU A 132 17.97 -3.10 12.67
CA GLU A 132 16.86 -2.47 13.39
C GLU A 132 17.23 -1.06 13.89
N ARG A 133 16.30 -0.13 13.72
CA ARG A 133 16.35 1.22 14.29
C ARG A 133 15.86 1.14 15.73
N LYS A 134 16.80 1.25 16.67
CA LYS A 134 16.51 1.38 18.11
C LYS A 134 15.80 2.70 18.44
#